data_AF-A0A136JIN9-F1
#
_entry.id   AF-A0A136JIN9-F1
#
_cell.length_a   1.000
_cell.length_b   1.000
_cell.length_c   1.000
_cell.angle_alpha   90.00
_cell.angle_beta   90.00
_cell.angle_gamma   90.00
#
_symmetry.space_group_name_H-M   'P 1'
#
loop_
_entity.id
_entity.type
_entity.pdbx_description
1 polymer ?
#
loop_
_entity_poly.entity_id
_entity_poly.type
_entity_poly.pdbx_seq_one_letter_code
_entity_poly.pdbx_strand_id
1 'polypeptide(L)'
;MAAMAKATSPAYICAQCTRAQLLLRRARPPIITSPRRWQATRSPASNSTTTNSSGTTTTSKTTENDDVDRKSPSKATDSPPAPEPGAMSQRLQEATEEALLTGGRAGRKAVEEAGFSDELKERLFSRIQDAKFRAEHAGAFAEAGIPRAADRDAYAAATTPAWTGTESTEDAVLRMLNDAHKPLARNLRSAGKPKYPDLQPVELRIRPEARPSAGQRVASAREKAAVYTGLGMKGKKDTDLTDEEREARTAEFRERFKPAGRTMPATLQGLASLANERIEDAIARGQFKNIPRGPGIERDKRADNPFIDTTEYIM
;
A
#
# COMPACT_ATOMS: atom_id res chain seq x y z
N MET A 1 47.75 18.23 30.96
CA MET A 1 47.24 18.21 29.57
C MET A 1 45.86 17.56 29.58
N ALA A 2 44.79 18.35 29.54
CA ALA A 2 43.42 17.86 29.37
C ALA A 2 42.72 18.76 28.36
N ALA A 3 42.38 18.21 27.21
CA ALA A 3 41.75 18.93 26.11
C ALA A 3 40.26 19.15 26.41
N MET A 4 39.85 20.42 26.47
CA MET A 4 38.43 20.79 26.52
C MET A 4 37.80 20.59 25.13
N ALA A 5 36.82 19.69 25.05
CA ALA A 5 35.98 19.55 23.87
C ALA A 5 35.07 20.78 23.74
N LYS A 6 35.28 21.54 22.66
CA LYS A 6 34.50 22.73 22.31
C LYS A 6 33.15 22.27 21.77
N ALA A 7 32.07 22.56 22.50
CA ALA A 7 30.71 22.30 22.05
C ALA A 7 30.41 23.18 20.82
N THR A 8 30.30 22.56 19.64
CA THR A 8 29.81 23.21 18.43
C THR A 8 28.29 23.37 18.54
N SER A 9 27.81 24.61 18.54
CA SER A 9 26.39 24.95 18.43
C SER A 9 25.77 24.28 17.18
N PRO A 10 24.57 23.68 17.26
CA PRO A 10 23.90 23.13 16.09
C PRO A 10 23.56 24.28 15.13
N ALA A 11 24.01 24.16 13.88
CA ALA A 11 23.63 25.08 12.81
C ALA A 11 22.10 25.12 12.71
N TYR A 12 21.52 26.33 12.78
CA TYR A 12 20.08 26.53 12.67
C TYR A 12 19.65 26.25 11.22
N ILE A 13 19.13 25.05 10.97
CA ILE A 13 18.63 24.69 9.63
C ILE A 13 17.17 25.16 9.54
N CYS A 14 16.92 26.10 8.63
CA CYS A 14 15.58 26.59 8.30
C CYS A 14 14.61 25.43 7.99
N ALA A 15 13.36 25.54 8.47
CA ALA A 15 12.31 24.53 8.29
C ALA A 15 11.97 24.23 6.80
N GLN A 16 12.31 25.14 5.89
CA GLN A 16 12.17 24.90 4.45
C GLN A 16 13.30 24.01 3.90
N CYS A 17 14.52 24.15 4.44
CA CYS A 17 15.68 23.33 4.05
C CYS A 17 15.55 21.89 4.57
N THR A 18 14.98 21.67 5.75
CA THR A 18 14.70 20.33 6.28
C THR A 18 13.64 19.60 5.45
N ARG A 19 12.60 20.31 5.00
CA ARG A 19 11.60 19.77 4.07
C ARG A 19 12.21 19.36 2.72
N ALA A 20 13.12 20.17 2.17
CA ALA A 20 13.81 19.84 0.92
C ALA A 20 14.72 18.60 1.04
N GLN A 21 15.45 18.46 2.15
CA GLN A 21 16.31 17.29 2.40
C GLN A 21 15.52 16.00 2.62
N LEU A 22 14.33 16.07 3.23
CA LEU A 22 13.46 14.91 3.41
C LEU A 22 12.86 14.42 2.09
N LEU A 23 12.57 15.32 1.15
CA LEU A 23 12.11 14.96 -0.20
C LEU A 23 13.22 14.27 -1.01
N LEU A 24 14.47 14.73 -0.90
CA LEU A 24 15.62 14.10 -1.54
C LEU A 24 15.94 12.70 -0.97
N ARG A 25 15.69 12.48 0.33
CA ARG A 25 15.83 11.15 0.94
C ARG A 25 14.75 10.15 0.49
N ARG A 26 13.54 10.63 0.15
CA ARG A 26 12.46 9.80 -0.41
C ARG A 26 12.69 9.40 -1.88
N ALA A 27 13.60 10.08 -2.59
CA ALA A 27 13.94 9.78 -3.98
C ALA A 27 15.03 8.71 -4.16
N ARG A 28 15.59 8.15 -3.08
CA ARG A 28 16.48 6.98 -3.19
C ARG A 28 15.63 5.71 -3.34
N PRO A 29 15.73 4.96 -4.45
CA PRO A 29 15.05 3.68 -4.57
C PRO A 29 15.61 2.72 -3.51
N PRO A 30 14.77 1.88 -2.89
CA PRO A 30 15.27 0.87 -1.97
C PRO A 30 16.19 -0.09 -2.74
N ILE A 31 17.37 -0.34 -2.19
CA ILE A 31 18.27 -1.40 -2.63
C ILE A 31 17.48 -2.72 -2.51
N ILE A 32 17.22 -3.36 -3.64
CA ILE A 32 16.44 -4.60 -3.73
C ILE A 32 17.26 -5.72 -3.08
N THR A 33 16.96 -6.06 -1.83
CA THR A 33 17.34 -7.36 -1.26
C THR A 33 16.25 -8.37 -1.62
N SER A 34 16.64 -9.43 -2.32
CA SER A 34 15.80 -10.55 -2.81
C SER A 34 14.82 -11.11 -1.77
N PRO A 35 13.60 -11.54 -2.17
CA PRO A 35 12.65 -12.09 -1.22
C PRO A 35 13.02 -13.52 -0.81
N ARG A 36 12.99 -13.77 0.50
CA ARG A 36 13.02 -15.10 1.10
C ARG A 36 11.79 -15.91 0.65
N ARG A 37 12.06 -17.12 0.18
CA ARG A 37 11.13 -18.18 -0.19
C ARG A 37 10.27 -18.60 1.01
N TRP A 38 8.98 -18.26 1.00
CA TRP A 38 8.00 -18.87 1.89
C TRP A 38 7.54 -20.21 1.31
N GLN A 39 7.74 -21.29 2.06
CA GLN A 39 7.17 -22.60 1.76
C GLN A 39 5.79 -22.68 2.41
N ALA A 40 4.75 -22.91 1.62
CA ALA A 40 3.40 -23.13 2.10
C ALA A 40 3.23 -24.61 2.47
N THR A 41 3.04 -24.91 3.75
CA THR A 41 2.54 -26.21 4.21
C THR A 41 1.01 -26.17 4.25
N ARG A 42 0.38 -27.01 3.43
CA ARG A 42 -1.04 -27.35 3.50
C ARG A 42 -1.31 -28.14 4.79
N SER A 43 -2.41 -27.83 5.46
CA SER A 43 -3.13 -28.79 6.33
C SER A 43 -4.63 -28.78 5.97
N PRO A 44 -5.31 -29.94 6.06
CA PRO A 44 -6.65 -30.12 5.52
C PRO A 44 -7.77 -29.69 6.47
N ALA A 45 -8.91 -29.39 5.87
CA ALA A 45 -10.16 -29.04 6.53
C ALA A 45 -10.79 -30.21 7.29
N SER A 46 -11.45 -29.91 8.40
CA SER A 46 -12.46 -30.74 9.02
C SER A 46 -13.73 -29.93 9.24
N ASN A 47 -14.82 -30.38 8.64
CA ASN A 47 -16.17 -29.89 8.84
C ASN A 47 -16.69 -30.29 10.22
N SER A 48 -17.43 -29.39 10.88
CA SER A 48 -18.56 -29.78 11.72
C SER A 48 -19.64 -28.70 11.72
N THR A 49 -20.80 -29.12 11.23
CA THR A 49 -22.13 -28.55 11.41
C THR A 49 -22.47 -28.47 12.90
N THR A 50 -23.23 -27.47 13.36
CA THR A 50 -24.47 -27.63 14.17
C THR A 50 -25.14 -26.26 14.36
N THR A 51 -26.45 -26.34 14.53
CA THR A 51 -27.58 -25.42 14.40
C THR A 51 -27.80 -24.41 15.54
N ASN A 52 -28.57 -23.38 15.21
CA ASN A 52 -29.24 -22.41 16.10
C ASN A 52 -30.11 -23.08 17.19
N SER A 53 -30.20 -22.43 18.35
CA SER A 53 -31.48 -22.17 19.03
C SER A 53 -31.36 -21.16 20.20
N SER A 54 -32.30 -20.21 20.17
CA SER A 54 -33.06 -19.55 21.27
C SER A 54 -32.46 -19.36 22.66
N GLY A 55 -32.56 -18.12 23.16
CA GLY A 55 -32.20 -17.75 24.53
C GLY A 55 -33.30 -17.89 25.57
N THR A 56 -32.94 -17.53 26.80
CA THR A 56 -33.76 -16.87 27.83
C THR A 56 -32.88 -16.46 29.01
N THR A 57 -33.34 -15.41 29.69
CA THR A 57 -32.87 -14.79 30.93
C THR A 57 -32.70 -15.75 32.11
N THR A 58 -31.72 -15.50 32.99
CA THR A 58 -31.94 -15.27 34.44
C THR A 58 -30.64 -14.87 35.15
N THR A 59 -30.80 -13.94 36.08
CA THR A 59 -29.90 -13.47 37.14
C THR A 59 -29.54 -14.56 38.15
N SER A 60 -28.27 -14.59 38.61
CA SER A 60 -27.82 -14.39 40.01
C SER A 60 -26.67 -15.31 40.48
N LYS A 61 -25.83 -14.70 41.34
CA LYS A 61 -24.87 -15.23 42.34
C LYS A 61 -23.46 -15.72 41.93
N THR A 62 -22.51 -14.79 42.15
CA THR A 62 -21.27 -14.89 42.96
C THR A 62 -20.71 -16.27 43.37
N THR A 63 -19.44 -16.51 43.03
CA THR A 63 -18.30 -16.93 43.88
C THR A 63 -17.01 -16.78 43.04
N GLU A 64 -16.11 -15.86 43.41
CA GLU A 64 -14.78 -16.10 44.00
C GLU A 64 -13.69 -16.67 43.05
N ASN A 65 -12.71 -15.79 42.81
CA ASN A 65 -11.26 -15.99 42.66
C ASN A 65 -10.72 -16.90 41.56
N ASP A 66 -9.99 -16.29 40.61
CA ASP A 66 -8.63 -16.72 40.28
C ASP A 66 -7.82 -15.57 39.65
N ASP A 67 -6.56 -15.53 40.07
CA ASP A 67 -5.55 -14.49 39.98
C ASP A 67 -4.66 -14.71 38.74
N VAL A 68 -4.42 -13.69 37.89
CA VAL A 68 -3.26 -13.64 36.99
C VAL A 68 -2.77 -12.20 36.82
N ASP A 69 -1.90 -11.80 37.75
CA ASP A 69 -0.65 -11.06 37.55
C ASP A 69 -0.40 -10.41 36.17
N ARG A 70 -0.40 -9.06 36.13
CA ARG A 70 0.43 -8.28 35.21
C ARG A 70 0.90 -6.97 35.82
N LYS A 71 2.09 -7.04 36.42
CA LYS A 71 2.89 -5.94 36.94
C LYS A 71 3.31 -4.97 35.81
N SER A 72 3.14 -3.67 36.04
CA SER A 72 3.85 -2.58 35.34
C SER A 72 4.22 -1.49 36.37
N PRO A 73 5.30 -0.73 36.12
CA PRO A 73 6.28 -0.40 37.15
C PRO A 73 5.93 0.87 37.93
N SER A 74 6.00 0.78 39.26
CA SER A 74 5.95 1.93 40.15
C SER A 74 7.29 2.69 40.12
N LYS A 75 7.18 4.00 39.92
CA LYS A 75 8.27 4.96 40.08
C LYS A 75 8.53 5.13 41.58
N ALA A 76 9.76 4.89 41.99
CA ALA A 76 10.21 5.05 43.36
C ALA A 76 10.12 6.52 43.80
N THR A 77 9.41 6.75 44.88
CA THR A 77 9.62 7.87 45.81
C THR A 77 9.63 7.28 47.20
N ASP A 78 10.80 7.28 47.83
CA ASP A 78 11.01 6.85 49.20
C ASP A 78 10.26 7.78 50.16
N SER A 79 9.18 7.26 50.75
CA SER A 79 8.56 7.73 51.98
C SER A 79 7.78 6.56 52.58
N PRO A 80 7.85 6.32 53.91
CA PRO A 80 7.21 5.17 54.52
C PRO A 80 5.68 5.21 54.29
N PRO A 81 5.02 4.06 54.07
CA PRO A 81 3.59 4.02 53.84
C PRO A 81 2.87 4.50 55.10
N ALA A 82 2.24 5.67 55.03
CA ALA A 82 1.27 6.08 56.04
C ALA A 82 0.15 5.02 56.10
N PRO A 83 -0.45 4.75 57.28
CA PRO A 83 -1.54 3.80 57.39
C PRO A 83 -2.65 4.20 56.43
N GLU A 84 -3.06 3.26 55.57
CA GLU A 84 -4.11 3.53 54.60
C GLU A 84 -5.38 3.95 55.35
N PRO A 85 -5.93 5.15 55.05
CA PRO A 85 -7.16 5.59 55.68
C PRO A 85 -8.26 4.56 55.37
N GLY A 86 -8.99 4.11 56.39
CA GLY A 86 -10.12 3.20 56.20
C GLY A 86 -11.17 3.77 55.23
N ALA A 87 -12.00 2.90 54.64
CA ALA A 87 -12.98 3.30 53.62
C ALA A 87 -13.92 4.45 54.06
N MET A 88 -14.25 4.53 55.35
CA MET A 88 -15.05 5.63 55.90
C MET A 88 -14.29 6.96 55.92
N SER A 89 -13.01 6.96 56.28
CA SER A 89 -12.22 8.19 56.29
C SER A 89 -11.88 8.66 54.87
N GLN A 90 -11.73 7.76 53.91
CA GLN A 90 -11.62 8.12 52.49
C GLN A 90 -12.88 8.84 51.99
N ARG A 91 -14.07 8.32 52.29
CA ARG A 91 -15.34 8.98 51.91
C ARG A 91 -15.53 10.33 52.60
N LEU A 92 -15.12 10.45 53.87
CA LEU A 92 -15.15 11.75 54.57
C LEU A 92 -14.17 12.75 53.95
N GLN A 93 -12.98 12.29 53.55
CA GLN A 93 -12.02 13.11 52.82
C GLN A 93 -12.58 13.56 51.47
N GLU A 94 -13.13 12.65 50.67
CA GLU A 94 -13.78 12.96 49.38
C GLU A 94 -14.92 13.97 49.56
N ALA A 95 -15.79 13.79 50.56
CA ALA A 95 -16.87 14.73 50.85
C ALA A 95 -16.33 16.13 51.22
N THR A 96 -15.19 16.22 51.94
CA THR A 96 -14.55 17.51 52.24
C THR A 96 -13.86 18.12 51.02
N GLU A 97 -13.26 17.32 50.15
CA GLU A 97 -12.66 17.77 48.87
C GLU A 97 -13.75 18.37 47.97
N GLU A 98 -14.90 17.70 47.84
CA GLU A 98 -16.06 18.20 47.11
C GLU A 98 -16.60 19.50 47.71
N ALA A 99 -16.70 19.60 49.04
CA ALA A 99 -17.14 20.83 49.72
C ALA A 99 -16.17 22.01 49.50
N LEU A 100 -14.86 21.75 49.38
CA LEU A 100 -13.87 22.78 49.06
C LEU A 100 -13.88 23.19 47.58
N LEU A 101 -14.17 22.25 46.67
CA LEU A 101 -14.29 22.51 45.24
C LEU A 101 -15.58 23.28 44.90
N THR A 102 -16.69 22.92 45.52
CA THR A 102 -18.02 23.49 45.22
C THR A 102 -18.43 24.61 46.17
N GLY A 103 -18.01 24.60 47.43
CA GLY A 103 -18.46 25.51 48.50
C GLY A 103 -17.73 26.85 48.60
N GLY A 104 -16.78 27.15 47.70
CA GLY A 104 -16.12 28.45 47.61
C GLY A 104 -15.42 28.90 48.91
N ARG A 105 -15.69 30.13 49.38
CA ARG A 105 -15.08 30.68 50.61
C ARG A 105 -15.71 30.14 51.91
N ALA A 106 -16.99 29.76 51.86
CA ALA A 106 -17.70 29.24 53.04
C ALA A 106 -17.25 27.81 53.36
N GLY A 107 -17.03 26.97 52.34
CA GLY A 107 -16.47 25.62 52.51
C GLY A 107 -15.07 25.63 53.15
N ARG A 108 -14.21 26.59 52.78
CA ARG A 108 -12.87 26.74 53.39
C ARG A 108 -12.93 27.07 54.88
N LYS A 109 -13.80 28.02 55.27
CA LYS A 109 -14.01 28.38 56.68
C LYS A 109 -14.58 27.23 57.50
N ALA A 110 -15.53 26.48 56.96
CA ALA A 110 -16.08 25.31 57.65
C ALA A 110 -15.02 24.23 57.92
N VAL A 111 -14.07 24.03 57.00
CA VAL A 111 -12.95 23.09 57.19
C VAL A 111 -11.92 23.62 58.20
N GLU A 112 -11.67 24.93 58.21
CA GLU A 112 -10.81 25.58 59.22
C GLU A 112 -11.43 25.48 60.63
N GLU A 113 -12.75 25.64 60.74
CA GLU A 113 -13.51 25.57 62.00
C GLU A 113 -13.74 24.13 62.49
N ALA A 114 -13.75 23.13 61.60
CA ALA A 114 -13.97 21.72 61.95
C ALA A 114 -12.82 21.05 62.72
N GLY A 115 -11.70 21.75 62.95
CA GLY A 115 -10.64 21.27 63.86
C GLY A 115 -9.81 20.09 63.34
N PHE A 116 -9.70 19.89 62.02
CA PHE A 116 -8.81 18.88 61.45
C PHE A 116 -7.34 19.12 61.84
N SER A 117 -6.53 18.05 61.88
CA SER A 117 -5.09 18.18 62.10
C SER A 117 -4.44 18.98 60.97
N ASP A 118 -3.47 19.83 61.32
CA ASP A 118 -2.85 20.74 60.35
C ASP A 118 -2.10 19.98 59.25
N GLU A 119 -1.47 18.84 59.58
CA GLU A 119 -0.85 17.95 58.59
C GLU A 119 -1.84 17.42 57.54
N LEU A 120 -3.09 17.15 57.94
CA LEU A 120 -4.12 16.64 57.03
C LEU A 120 -4.67 17.77 56.15
N LYS A 121 -4.78 19.00 56.68
CA LYS A 121 -5.11 20.18 55.89
C LYS A 121 -4.07 20.44 54.81
N GLU A 122 -2.78 20.40 55.16
CA GLU A 122 -1.69 20.60 54.19
C GLU A 122 -1.73 19.56 53.07
N ARG A 123 -1.95 18.28 53.40
CA ARG A 123 -2.11 17.20 52.42
C ARG A 123 -3.32 17.40 51.51
N LEU A 124 -4.44 17.90 52.05
CA LEU A 124 -5.62 18.21 51.23
C LEU A 124 -5.35 19.41 50.31
N PHE A 125 -4.72 20.46 50.82
CA PHE A 125 -4.35 21.61 49.99
C PHE A 125 -3.36 21.21 48.89
N SER A 126 -2.37 20.37 49.18
CA SER A 126 -1.43 19.88 48.17
C SER A 126 -2.16 19.03 47.11
N ARG A 127 -3.06 18.14 47.52
CA ARG A 127 -3.86 17.32 46.59
C ARG A 127 -4.78 18.16 45.72
N ILE A 128 -5.37 19.22 46.27
CA ILE A 128 -6.18 20.18 45.52
C ILE A 128 -5.32 20.97 44.54
N GLN A 129 -4.13 21.42 44.95
CA GLN A 129 -3.19 22.09 44.06
C GLN A 129 -2.74 21.16 42.92
N ASP A 130 -2.44 19.90 43.22
CA ASP A 130 -2.10 18.88 42.22
C ASP A 130 -3.26 18.60 41.26
N ALA A 131 -4.49 18.52 41.77
CA ALA A 131 -5.68 18.32 40.96
C ALA A 131 -5.95 19.52 40.04
N LYS A 132 -5.82 20.75 40.56
CA LYS A 132 -5.93 21.98 39.77
C LYS A 132 -4.84 22.06 38.70
N PHE A 133 -3.60 21.76 39.07
CA PHE A 133 -2.47 21.75 38.15
C PHE A 133 -2.67 20.72 37.03
N ARG A 134 -3.18 19.52 37.36
CA ARG A 134 -3.53 18.50 36.36
C ARG A 134 -4.68 18.92 35.46
N ALA A 135 -5.67 19.63 35.98
CA ALA A 135 -6.78 20.14 35.19
C ALA A 135 -6.32 21.25 34.23
N GLU A 136 -5.50 22.19 34.70
CA GLU A 136 -4.94 23.29 33.91
C GLU A 136 -3.96 22.79 32.83
N HIS A 137 -3.19 21.73 33.12
CA HIS A 137 -2.18 21.17 32.22
C HIS A 137 -2.55 19.79 31.67
N ALA A 138 -3.84 19.47 31.56
CA ALA A 138 -4.31 18.15 31.13
C ALA A 138 -3.70 17.72 29.79
N GLY A 139 -3.60 18.64 28.82
CA GLY A 139 -2.99 18.37 27.50
C GLY A 139 -1.51 18.02 27.58
N ALA A 140 -0.72 18.71 28.42
CA ALA A 140 0.71 18.43 28.57
C ALA A 140 0.98 17.07 29.25
N PHE A 141 0.14 16.70 30.21
CA PHE A 141 0.20 15.36 30.81
C PHE A 141 -0.20 14.27 29.82
N ALA A 142 -1.20 14.54 28.98
CA ALA A 142 -1.60 13.63 27.93
C ALA A 142 -0.46 13.45 26.91
N GLU A 143 0.20 14.52 26.45
CA GLU A 143 1.38 14.45 25.57
C GLU A 143 2.50 13.58 26.14
N ALA A 144 2.83 13.77 27.42
CA ALA A 144 3.87 12.98 28.08
C ALA A 144 3.53 11.49 28.19
N GLY A 145 2.25 11.14 28.23
CA GLY A 145 1.75 9.77 28.27
C GLY A 145 1.74 9.05 26.92
N ILE A 146 1.94 9.77 25.80
CA ILE A 146 1.82 9.17 24.46
C ILE A 146 3.11 8.43 24.09
N PRO A 147 3.03 7.14 23.72
CA PRO A 147 4.21 6.41 23.26
C PRO A 147 4.72 6.99 21.94
N ARG A 148 6.04 6.97 21.73
CA ARG A 148 6.68 7.51 20.51
C ARG A 148 6.20 6.88 19.19
N ALA A 149 5.60 5.69 19.25
CA ALA A 149 5.04 4.98 18.11
C ALA A 149 3.59 5.38 17.76
N ALA A 150 2.96 6.24 18.56
CA ALA A 150 1.58 6.65 18.33
C ALA A 150 1.44 7.49 17.05
N ASP A 151 0.31 7.30 16.38
CA ASP A 151 -0.03 8.06 15.20
C ASP A 151 -0.32 9.53 15.53
N ARG A 152 -0.24 10.38 14.50
CA ARG A 152 -0.53 11.81 14.63
C ARG A 152 -1.94 12.08 15.20
N ASP A 153 -2.90 11.23 14.85
CA ASP A 153 -4.29 11.38 15.27
C ASP A 153 -4.44 11.08 16.77
N ALA A 154 -3.68 10.12 17.30
CA ALA A 154 -3.60 9.87 18.74
C ALA A 154 -2.96 11.05 19.48
N TYR A 155 -1.93 11.67 18.88
CA TYR A 155 -1.36 12.92 19.38
C TYR A 155 -2.37 14.07 19.41
N ALA A 156 -3.14 14.24 18.32
CA ALA A 156 -4.18 15.27 18.24
C ALA A 156 -5.28 15.03 19.29
N ALA A 157 -5.79 13.80 19.42
CA ALA A 157 -6.85 13.48 20.37
C ALA A 157 -6.43 13.64 21.85
N ALA A 158 -5.16 13.39 22.16
CA ALA A 158 -4.64 13.55 23.52
C ALA A 158 -4.40 15.02 23.88
N THR A 159 -3.99 15.84 22.90
CA THR A 159 -3.72 17.27 23.11
C THR A 159 -4.99 18.13 23.11
N THR A 160 -6.05 17.66 22.45
CA THR A 160 -7.32 18.38 22.42
C THR A 160 -7.94 18.48 23.81
N PRO A 161 -8.40 19.67 24.22
CA PRO A 161 -9.11 19.83 25.48
C PRO A 161 -10.43 19.04 25.47
N ALA A 162 -10.93 18.69 26.66
CA ALA A 162 -12.22 18.06 26.80
C ALA A 162 -13.34 18.98 26.28
N TRP A 163 -14.33 18.41 25.61
CA TRP A 163 -15.47 19.16 25.07
C TRP A 163 -16.32 19.77 26.20
N THR A 164 -16.40 21.09 26.25
CA THR A 164 -17.12 21.85 27.30
C THR A 164 -18.56 22.21 26.93
N GLY A 165 -19.07 21.71 25.79
CA GLY A 165 -20.40 22.05 25.27
C GLY A 165 -20.42 23.28 24.35
N THR A 166 -19.34 24.06 24.34
CA THR A 166 -19.14 25.19 23.42
C THR A 166 -17.91 24.93 22.55
N GLU A 167 -17.98 25.21 21.25
CA GLU A 167 -16.83 25.13 20.38
C GLU A 167 -15.88 26.32 20.62
N SER A 168 -14.58 26.05 20.66
CA SER A 168 -13.58 27.12 20.72
C SER A 168 -13.55 27.88 19.38
N THR A 169 -13.10 29.14 19.39
CA THR A 169 -12.98 29.92 18.14
C THR A 169 -12.03 29.26 17.13
N GLU A 170 -10.97 28.62 17.63
CA GLU A 170 -9.97 27.91 16.84
C GLU A 170 -10.58 26.69 16.14
N ASP A 171 -11.36 25.89 16.88
CA ASP A 171 -12.07 24.73 16.34
C ASP A 171 -13.16 25.14 15.35
N ALA A 172 -13.87 26.24 15.63
CA ALA A 172 -14.87 26.79 14.72
C ALA A 172 -14.23 27.21 13.38
N VAL A 173 -13.10 27.91 13.42
CA VAL A 173 -12.34 28.28 12.21
C VAL A 173 -11.81 27.05 11.48
N LEU A 174 -11.28 26.06 12.20
CA LEU A 174 -10.80 24.81 11.62
C LEU A 174 -11.96 24.05 10.93
N ARG A 175 -13.15 24.03 11.52
CA ARG A 175 -14.36 23.49 10.89
C ARG A 175 -14.73 24.26 9.63
N MET A 176 -14.73 25.59 9.67
CA MET A 176 -15.00 26.42 8.48
C MET A 176 -13.98 26.15 7.36
N LEU A 177 -12.70 26.00 7.69
CA LEU A 177 -11.65 25.68 6.71
C LEU A 177 -11.82 24.27 6.13
N ASN A 178 -12.15 23.29 6.97
CA ASN A 178 -12.41 21.92 6.53
C ASN A 178 -13.68 21.84 5.68
N ASP A 179 -14.71 22.62 6.00
CA ASP A 179 -15.95 22.71 5.22
C ASP A 179 -15.71 23.48 3.90
N ALA A 180 -14.91 24.55 3.90
CA ALA A 180 -14.52 25.28 2.69
C ALA A 180 -13.67 24.42 1.74
N HIS A 181 -12.79 23.58 2.29
CA HIS A 181 -11.96 22.65 1.53
C HIS A 181 -12.51 21.23 1.50
N LYS A 182 -13.84 21.06 1.67
CA LYS A 182 -14.45 19.74 1.70
C LYS A 182 -14.25 19.05 0.36
N PRO A 183 -13.50 17.94 0.31
CA PRO A 183 -13.29 17.25 -0.95
C PRO A 183 -14.65 16.73 -1.43
N LEU A 184 -14.94 16.90 -2.73
CA LEU A 184 -16.19 16.44 -3.36
C LEU A 184 -16.53 15.01 -2.90
N ALA A 185 -17.81 14.67 -2.75
CA ALA A 185 -18.19 13.32 -2.32
C ALA A 185 -17.51 12.24 -3.20
N ARG A 186 -17.18 11.06 -2.64
CA ARG A 186 -16.35 10.04 -3.33
C ARG A 186 -16.88 9.66 -4.73
N ASN A 187 -18.20 9.68 -4.89
CA ASN A 187 -18.88 9.55 -6.18
C ASN A 187 -18.48 10.68 -7.15
N LEU A 188 -18.47 11.94 -6.72
CA LEU A 188 -18.12 13.12 -7.54
C LEU A 188 -16.60 13.33 -7.72
N ARG A 189 -15.79 12.99 -6.71
CA ARG A 189 -14.31 12.97 -6.76
C ARG A 189 -13.79 12.08 -7.89
N SER A 190 -14.54 11.03 -8.23
CA SER A 190 -14.21 10.08 -9.29
C SER A 190 -15.18 10.09 -10.48
N ALA A 191 -16.19 10.98 -10.49
CA ALA A 191 -17.11 11.15 -11.61
C ALA A 191 -16.72 12.33 -12.51
N GLY A 192 -15.96 13.31 -12.01
CA GLY A 192 -15.38 14.38 -12.84
C GLY A 192 -14.15 13.96 -13.65
N LYS A 193 -13.54 12.82 -13.30
CA LYS A 193 -12.64 12.10 -14.20
C LYS A 193 -13.44 10.93 -14.75
N PRO A 194 -13.67 10.84 -16.08
CA PRO A 194 -14.22 9.61 -16.61
C PRO A 194 -13.29 8.48 -16.14
N LYS A 195 -13.85 7.51 -15.42
CA LYS A 195 -13.22 6.21 -15.25
C LYS A 195 -13.27 5.52 -16.62
N TYR A 196 -12.53 6.06 -17.58
CA TYR A 196 -12.08 5.23 -18.68
C TYR A 196 -11.20 4.16 -18.03
N PRO A 197 -11.53 2.88 -18.14
CA PRO A 197 -10.77 1.81 -17.50
C PRO A 197 -9.30 1.71 -17.94
N ASP A 198 -8.84 2.56 -18.88
CA ASP A 198 -7.58 2.41 -19.60
C ASP A 198 -6.58 3.59 -19.52
N LEU A 199 -6.83 4.63 -18.71
CA LEU A 199 -5.87 5.74 -18.58
C LEU A 199 -4.82 5.52 -17.48
N GLN A 200 -4.40 4.27 -17.25
CA GLN A 200 -3.03 4.10 -16.76
C GLN A 200 -2.12 4.55 -17.89
N PRO A 201 -1.08 5.39 -17.64
CA PRO A 201 -0.09 5.66 -18.67
C PRO A 201 0.42 4.33 -19.20
N VAL A 202 0.01 3.98 -20.43
CA VAL A 202 0.41 2.74 -21.06
C VAL A 202 1.92 2.83 -21.17
N GLU A 203 2.62 1.99 -20.41
CA GLU A 203 4.06 1.93 -20.53
C GLU A 203 4.39 1.37 -21.91
N LEU A 204 4.68 2.26 -22.86
CA LEU A 204 5.11 1.93 -24.23
C LEU A 204 6.49 1.25 -24.29
N ARG A 205 7.09 0.95 -23.13
CA ARG A 205 8.33 0.17 -23.07
C ARG A 205 7.98 -1.27 -23.41
N ILE A 206 8.65 -1.81 -24.43
CA ILE A 206 8.59 -3.23 -24.79
C ILE A 206 9.05 -4.03 -23.57
N ARG A 207 8.10 -4.49 -22.77
CA ARG A 207 8.37 -5.37 -21.64
C ARG A 207 8.44 -6.80 -22.17
N PRO A 208 9.38 -7.62 -21.67
CA PRO A 208 9.37 -9.04 -22.00
C PRO A 208 8.05 -9.63 -21.53
N GLU A 209 7.39 -10.40 -22.41
CA GLU A 209 6.15 -11.08 -22.10
C GLU A 209 6.30 -11.94 -20.84
N ALA A 210 5.25 -11.98 -20.02
CA ALA A 210 5.24 -12.80 -18.82
C ALA A 210 5.44 -14.27 -19.20
N ARG A 211 6.35 -14.96 -18.50
CA ARG A 211 6.64 -16.37 -18.77
C ARG A 211 5.35 -17.19 -18.59
N PRO A 212 4.90 -17.95 -19.60
CA PRO A 212 3.65 -18.69 -19.50
C PRO A 212 3.72 -19.71 -18.35
N SER A 213 2.59 -19.88 -17.68
CA SER A 213 2.44 -20.90 -16.64
C SER A 213 2.69 -22.30 -17.23
N ALA A 214 3.05 -23.27 -16.39
CA ALA A 214 3.25 -24.65 -16.86
C ALA A 214 1.98 -25.22 -17.52
N GLY A 215 0.80 -24.89 -17.00
CA GLY A 215 -0.49 -25.27 -17.61
C GLY A 215 -0.69 -24.66 -18.99
N GLN A 216 -0.42 -23.37 -19.16
CA GLN A 216 -0.50 -22.71 -20.47
C GLN A 216 0.53 -23.27 -21.48
N ARG A 217 1.71 -23.67 -21.01
CA ARG A 217 2.70 -24.35 -21.88
C ARG A 217 2.18 -25.69 -22.38
N VAL A 218 1.54 -26.47 -21.53
CA VAL A 218 0.94 -27.75 -21.93
C VAL A 218 -0.25 -27.54 -22.86
N ALA A 219 -1.11 -26.56 -22.58
CA ALA A 219 -2.26 -26.22 -23.42
C ALA A 219 -1.81 -25.76 -24.81
N SER A 220 -0.90 -24.80 -24.89
CA SER A 220 -0.35 -24.32 -26.17
C SER A 220 0.41 -25.40 -26.93
N ALA A 221 1.10 -26.32 -26.25
CA ALA A 221 1.72 -27.47 -26.91
C ALA A 221 0.68 -28.43 -27.50
N ARG A 222 -0.42 -28.68 -26.79
CA ARG A 222 -1.54 -29.49 -27.30
C ARG A 222 -2.25 -28.83 -28.47
N GLU A 223 -2.50 -27.53 -28.39
CA GLU A 223 -3.09 -26.74 -29.49
C GLU A 223 -2.20 -26.77 -30.73
N LYS A 224 -0.88 -26.55 -30.58
CA LYS A 224 0.08 -26.63 -31.70
C LYS A 224 0.15 -28.04 -32.30
N ALA A 225 0.12 -29.07 -31.46
CA ALA A 225 0.05 -30.45 -31.93
C ALA A 225 -1.25 -30.73 -32.68
N ALA A 226 -2.39 -30.24 -32.17
CA ALA A 226 -3.69 -30.38 -32.81
C ALA A 226 -3.73 -29.69 -34.18
N VAL A 227 -3.22 -28.45 -34.28
CA VAL A 227 -3.09 -27.71 -35.54
C VAL A 227 -2.25 -28.49 -36.55
N TYR A 228 -1.12 -29.06 -36.13
CA TYR A 228 -0.25 -29.84 -37.00
C TYR A 228 -0.90 -31.16 -37.46
N THR A 229 -1.65 -31.82 -36.58
CA THR A 229 -2.44 -33.01 -36.97
C THR A 229 -3.63 -32.66 -37.87
N GLY A 230 -4.26 -31.50 -37.65
CA GLY A 230 -5.43 -31.01 -38.37
C GLY A 230 -5.09 -30.46 -39.76
N LEU A 231 -3.86 -29.96 -39.97
CA LEU A 231 -3.34 -29.57 -41.29
C LEU A 231 -3.06 -30.77 -42.23
N GLY A 232 -3.50 -31.97 -41.88
CA GLY A 232 -3.41 -33.15 -42.74
C GLY A 232 -2.12 -33.96 -42.60
N MET A 233 -1.22 -33.60 -41.68
CA MET A 233 0.04 -34.34 -41.46
C MET A 233 -0.17 -35.74 -40.85
N LYS A 234 -1.35 -35.99 -40.25
CA LYS A 234 -1.74 -37.32 -39.73
C LYS A 234 -2.86 -37.99 -40.55
N GLY A 235 -3.53 -37.23 -41.43
CA GLY A 235 -4.64 -37.70 -42.26
C GLY A 235 -4.18 -38.39 -43.54
N LYS A 236 -3.06 -37.94 -44.13
CA LYS A 236 -2.30 -38.72 -45.11
C LYS A 236 -1.23 -39.46 -44.32
N LYS A 237 -1.41 -40.76 -44.08
CA LYS A 237 -0.32 -41.60 -43.57
C LYS A 237 0.88 -41.41 -44.51
N ASP A 238 2.09 -41.55 -43.98
CA ASP A 238 3.35 -41.53 -44.75
C ASP A 238 3.42 -42.53 -45.92
N THR A 239 2.33 -43.26 -46.19
CA THR A 239 2.11 -44.20 -47.29
C THR A 239 1.63 -43.53 -48.58
N ASP A 240 1.13 -42.28 -48.53
CA ASP A 240 0.52 -41.61 -49.70
C ASP A 240 1.43 -40.52 -50.30
N LEU A 241 2.65 -40.36 -49.78
CA LEU A 241 3.66 -39.43 -50.29
C LEU A 241 4.76 -40.26 -50.95
N THR A 242 5.15 -39.92 -52.17
CA THR A 242 6.30 -40.57 -52.83
C THR A 242 7.58 -40.25 -52.06
N ASP A 243 8.55 -41.17 -52.08
CA ASP A 243 9.81 -40.99 -51.35
C ASP A 243 10.55 -39.72 -51.80
N GLU A 244 10.45 -39.36 -53.09
CA GLU A 244 11.00 -38.12 -53.65
C GLU A 244 10.36 -36.85 -53.08
N GLU A 245 9.03 -36.83 -52.92
CA GLU A 245 8.32 -35.70 -52.30
C GLU A 245 8.63 -35.59 -50.81
N ARG A 246 8.85 -36.73 -50.14
CA ARG A 246 9.25 -36.79 -48.74
C ARG A 246 10.66 -36.26 -48.53
N GLU A 247 11.58 -36.58 -49.43
CA GLU A 247 12.95 -36.07 -49.41
C GLU A 247 13.01 -34.58 -49.73
N ALA A 248 12.28 -34.11 -50.74
CA ALA A 248 12.16 -32.68 -51.05
C ALA A 248 11.60 -31.90 -49.85
N ARG A 249 10.55 -32.42 -49.21
CA ARG A 249 9.98 -31.84 -47.99
C ARG A 249 10.98 -31.83 -46.84
N THR A 250 11.71 -32.93 -46.66
CA THR A 250 12.73 -33.03 -45.60
C THR A 250 13.90 -32.09 -45.88
N ALA A 251 14.28 -31.90 -47.14
CA ALA A 251 15.28 -30.93 -47.57
C ALA A 251 14.81 -29.49 -47.30
N GLU A 252 13.57 -29.13 -47.65
CA GLU A 252 13.00 -27.81 -47.34
C GLU A 252 12.96 -27.52 -45.84
N PHE A 253 12.55 -28.50 -45.03
CA PHE A 253 12.62 -28.37 -43.58
C PHE A 253 14.08 -28.22 -43.12
N ARG A 254 14.99 -29.05 -43.63
CA ARG A 254 16.40 -28.96 -43.28
C ARG A 254 16.96 -27.58 -43.60
N GLU A 255 16.73 -27.03 -44.79
CA GLU A 255 17.13 -25.67 -45.19
C GLU A 255 16.57 -24.60 -44.23
N ARG A 256 15.28 -24.69 -43.88
CA ARG A 256 14.62 -23.74 -42.98
C ARG A 256 15.09 -23.83 -41.52
N PHE A 257 15.60 -24.98 -41.10
CA PHE A 257 16.12 -25.20 -39.76
C PHE A 257 17.66 -25.19 -39.70
N LYS A 258 18.36 -24.93 -40.81
CA LYS A 258 19.78 -24.60 -40.77
C LYS A 258 19.97 -23.35 -39.90
N PRO A 259 21.03 -23.29 -39.07
CA PRO A 259 21.27 -22.17 -38.17
C PRO A 259 21.35 -20.81 -38.90
N ALA A 260 21.72 -20.80 -40.18
CA ALA A 260 21.74 -19.59 -41.02
C ALA A 260 20.39 -19.25 -41.69
N GLY A 261 19.45 -20.18 -41.80
CA GLY A 261 18.18 -19.98 -42.52
C GLY A 261 17.10 -19.23 -41.72
N ARG A 262 17.25 -19.15 -40.39
CA ARG A 262 16.27 -18.49 -39.49
C ARG A 262 16.66 -17.08 -39.06
N THR A 263 17.95 -16.76 -39.14
CA THR A 263 18.45 -15.44 -38.79
C THR A 263 18.35 -14.57 -40.03
N MET A 264 17.40 -13.62 -40.04
CA MET A 264 17.50 -12.50 -40.97
C MET A 264 18.88 -11.84 -40.74
N PRO A 265 19.67 -11.62 -41.79
CA PRO A 265 21.00 -11.05 -41.65
C PRO A 265 20.89 -9.67 -41.00
N ALA A 266 21.67 -9.44 -39.95
CA ALA A 266 21.63 -8.20 -39.18
C ALA A 266 22.26 -7.00 -39.94
N THR A 267 22.90 -7.24 -41.08
CA THR A 267 23.59 -6.21 -41.89
C THR A 267 22.83 -5.92 -43.18
N LEU A 268 22.85 -4.66 -43.63
CA LEU A 268 22.21 -4.24 -44.89
C LEU A 268 22.74 -5.02 -46.10
N GLN A 269 24.04 -5.33 -46.13
CA GLN A 269 24.65 -6.12 -47.20
C GLN A 269 24.20 -7.58 -47.18
N GLY A 270 24.00 -8.16 -46.00
CA GLY A 270 23.44 -9.51 -45.89
C GLY A 270 21.96 -9.56 -46.28
N LEU A 271 21.19 -8.51 -46.00
CA LEU A 271 19.81 -8.40 -46.49
C LEU A 271 19.78 -8.32 -48.01
N ALA A 272 20.71 -7.59 -48.63
CA ALA A 272 20.86 -7.53 -50.07
C ALA A 272 21.23 -8.89 -50.69
N SER A 273 22.17 -9.63 -50.09
CA SER A 273 22.53 -10.97 -50.59
C SER A 273 21.37 -11.97 -50.49
N LEU A 274 20.65 -11.97 -49.36
CA LEU A 274 19.47 -12.80 -49.18
C LEU A 274 18.34 -12.41 -50.14
N ALA A 275 18.15 -11.11 -50.38
CA ALA A 275 17.18 -10.62 -51.36
C ALA A 275 17.54 -11.12 -52.77
N ASN A 276 18.81 -11.05 -53.16
CA ASN A 276 19.28 -11.54 -54.45
C ASN A 276 19.06 -13.05 -54.60
N GLU A 277 19.41 -13.86 -53.60
CA GLU A 277 19.14 -15.30 -53.60
C GLU A 277 17.65 -15.59 -53.79
N ARG A 278 16.76 -14.88 -53.07
CA ARG A 278 15.31 -15.05 -53.21
C ARG A 278 14.78 -14.60 -54.57
N ILE A 279 15.36 -13.55 -55.15
CA ILE A 279 15.01 -13.06 -56.49
C ILE A 279 15.40 -14.10 -57.52
N GLU A 280 16.62 -14.65 -57.46
CA GLU A 280 17.10 -15.70 -58.36
C GLU A 280 16.23 -16.96 -58.28
N ASP A 281 15.91 -17.39 -57.06
CA ASP A 281 14.99 -18.49 -56.77
C ASP A 281 13.59 -18.28 -57.39
N ALA A 282 13.04 -17.07 -57.26
CA ALA A 282 11.75 -16.71 -57.84
C ALA A 282 11.81 -16.56 -59.38
N ILE A 283 12.96 -16.15 -59.93
CA ILE A 283 13.23 -16.18 -61.38
C ILE A 283 13.25 -17.62 -61.87
N ALA A 284 13.94 -18.53 -61.17
CA ALA A 284 14.01 -19.95 -61.50
C ALA A 284 12.63 -20.61 -61.45
N ARG A 285 11.79 -20.25 -60.48
CA ARG A 285 10.37 -20.65 -60.40
C ARG A 285 9.47 -20.00 -61.45
N GLY A 286 9.99 -19.04 -62.24
CA GLY A 286 9.24 -18.35 -63.29
C GLY A 286 8.21 -17.34 -62.78
N GLN A 287 8.23 -16.98 -61.49
CA GLN A 287 7.26 -16.06 -60.89
C GLN A 287 7.31 -14.67 -61.55
N PHE A 288 8.48 -14.26 -62.04
CA PHE A 288 8.68 -13.00 -62.74
C PHE A 288 8.21 -12.97 -64.20
N LYS A 289 7.81 -14.11 -64.77
CA LYS A 289 7.43 -14.20 -66.20
C LYS A 289 6.03 -13.66 -66.49
N ASN A 290 5.09 -13.77 -65.54
CA ASN A 290 3.68 -13.41 -65.74
C ASN A 290 3.25 -12.13 -65.02
N ILE A 291 4.20 -11.32 -64.55
CA ILE A 291 3.90 -10.04 -63.92
C ILE A 291 3.65 -9.03 -65.05
N PRO A 292 2.51 -8.32 -65.09
CA PRO A 292 2.32 -7.25 -66.06
C PRO A 292 3.40 -6.19 -65.84
N ARG A 293 4.19 -5.87 -66.87
CA ARG A 293 5.27 -4.86 -66.82
C ARG A 293 4.91 -3.69 -67.74
N GLY A 294 5.11 -2.47 -67.26
CA GLY A 294 4.99 -1.26 -68.09
C GLY A 294 3.75 -0.38 -67.80
N PRO A 295 3.56 0.70 -68.58
CA PRO A 295 2.44 1.62 -68.44
C PRO A 295 1.13 0.91 -68.83
N GLY A 296 0.24 0.70 -67.86
CA GLY A 296 -0.99 -0.08 -68.03
C GLY A 296 -1.35 -0.97 -66.82
N ILE A 297 -0.42 -1.12 -65.87
CA ILE A 297 -0.74 -1.66 -64.54
C ILE A 297 -1.62 -0.64 -63.83
N GLU A 298 -2.80 -1.06 -63.34
CA GLU A 298 -3.66 -0.21 -62.51
C GLU A 298 -2.90 0.14 -61.23
N ARG A 299 -2.28 1.31 -61.22
CA ARG A 299 -1.77 1.91 -59.99
C ARG A 299 -2.97 2.37 -59.16
N ASP A 300 -2.91 2.10 -57.87
CA ASP A 300 -3.89 2.59 -56.94
C ASP A 300 -3.94 4.12 -57.02
N LYS A 301 -5.04 4.68 -57.55
CA LYS A 301 -5.23 6.12 -57.78
C LYS A 301 -5.14 6.95 -56.49
N ARG A 302 -5.26 6.28 -55.34
CA ARG A 302 -5.13 6.87 -54.01
C ARG A 302 -3.68 7.04 -53.56
N ALA A 303 -2.76 6.25 -54.09
CA ALA A 303 -1.35 6.29 -53.72
C ALA A 303 -0.66 7.57 -54.22
N ASP A 304 -1.07 8.07 -55.39
CA ASP A 304 -0.55 9.30 -55.99
C ASP A 304 -1.32 10.56 -55.56
N ASN A 305 -2.34 10.42 -54.69
CA ASN A 305 -3.15 11.55 -54.25
C ASN A 305 -2.50 12.24 -53.02
N PRO A 306 -1.98 13.47 -53.16
CA PRO A 306 -1.34 14.19 -52.07
C PRO A 306 -2.33 14.66 -50.97
N PHE A 307 -3.63 14.50 -51.17
CA PHE A 307 -4.68 14.92 -50.25
C PHE A 307 -5.30 13.77 -49.45
N ILE A 308 -4.81 12.54 -49.62
CA ILE A 308 -5.21 11.42 -48.76
C ILE A 308 -4.13 11.24 -47.71
N ASP A 309 -4.49 11.39 -46.44
CA ASP A 309 -3.58 11.20 -45.31
C ASP A 309 -3.19 9.72 -45.19
N THR A 310 -2.04 9.37 -45.75
CA THR A 310 -1.47 8.01 -45.71
C THR A 310 -0.93 7.62 -44.33
N THR A 311 -0.97 8.54 -43.35
CA THR A 311 -0.49 8.33 -41.98
C THR A 311 -1.41 7.49 -41.11
N GLU A 312 -2.64 7.21 -41.55
CA GLU A 312 -3.62 6.45 -40.77
C GLU A 312 -3.53 4.92 -40.96
N TYR A 313 -2.76 4.44 -41.94
CA TYR A 313 -2.69 3.00 -42.27
C TYR A 313 -1.48 2.26 -41.70
N ILE A 314 -0.70 2.91 -40.83
CA ILE A 314 0.45 2.29 -40.14
C ILE A 314 0.19 2.35 -38.62
N MET A 315 -0.82 1.62 -38.16
CA MET A 315 -1.00 1.12 -36.79
C MET A 315 -1.64 -0.27 -36.85
#